data_AF-A0A7C5IXV5-F1
#
_entry.id   AF-A0A7C5IXV5-F1
#
_cell.length_a   1.000
_cell.length_b   1.000
_cell.length_c   1.000
_cell.angle_alpha   90.00
_cell.angle_beta   90.00
_cell.angle_gamma   90.00
#
_symmetry.space_group_name_H-M   'P 1'
#
loop_
_entity.id
_entity.type
_entity.pdbx_description
1 polymer ?
#
loop_
_entity_poly.entity_id
_entity_poly.type
_entity_poly.pdbx_seq_one_letter_code
_entity_poly.pdbx_strand_id
1 'polypeptide(L)' 'MKKILAFLLPLLALAFLAPAQARAVEVVKSPNDPRQYEYLVLPNRMRVLLVSDPETDKAAAAL' A
#
# COMPACT_ATOMS: atom_id res chain seq x y z
N MET A 1 17.43 34.82 -15.36
CA MET A 1 17.39 33.96 -14.15
C MET A 1 15.96 33.76 -13.62
N LYS A 2 15.10 34.78 -13.54
CA LYS A 2 13.71 34.66 -13.03
C LYS A 2 12.79 33.69 -13.80
N LYS A 3 13.00 33.51 -15.11
CA LYS A 3 12.17 32.61 -15.96
C LYS A 3 12.37 31.12 -15.66
N ILE A 4 13.57 30.72 -15.23
CA ILE A 4 13.88 29.32 -14.85
C ILE A 4 13.21 28.98 -13.51
N LEU A 5 13.19 29.94 -12.57
CA LEU A 5 12.53 29.78 -11.28
C LEU A 5 11.00 29.61 -11.41
N ALA A 6 10.38 30.28 -12.39
CA ALA A 6 8.95 30.14 -12.67
C ALA A 6 8.57 28.76 -13.22
N PHE A 7 9.48 28.04 -13.88
CA PHE A 7 9.25 26.67 -14.38
C PHE A 7 9.54 25.59 -13.33
N LEU A 8 10.36 25.87 -12.32
CA LEU A 8 10.68 24.93 -11.22
C LEU A 8 9.58 24.88 -10.14
N LEU A 9 8.87 25.98 -9.92
CA LEU A 9 7.78 26.09 -8.95
C LEU A 9 6.61 25.09 -9.16
N PRO A 10 6.07 24.89 -10.39
CA PRO A 10 5.02 23.90 -10.61
C PRO A 10 5.53 22.47 -10.47
N LEU A 11 6.80 22.20 -10.81
CA LEU A 11 7.40 20.87 -10.66
C LEU A 11 7.54 20.48 -9.18
N LEU A 12 7.93 21.44 -8.33
CA LEU A 12 8.01 21.22 -6.89
C LEU A 12 6.63 21.05 -6.26
N ALA A 13 5.62 21.82 -6.70
CA ALA A 13 4.25 21.67 -6.23
C ALA A 13 3.66 20.28 -6.57
N LEU A 14 3.98 19.74 -7.76
CA LEU A 14 3.53 18.41 -8.18
C LEU A 14 4.12 17.28 -7.30
N ALA A 15 5.36 17.45 -6.83
CA ALA A 15 6.01 16.48 -5.93
C ALA A 15 5.32 16.41 -4.54
N PHE A 16 4.72 17.51 -4.08
CA PHE A 16 3.97 17.54 -2.82
C PHE A 16 2.56 16.93 -2.91
N LEU A 17 1.99 16.80 -4.12
CA LEU A 17 0.72 16.10 -4.34
C LEU A 17 0.89 14.59 -4.53
N ALA A 18 2.13 14.07 -4.54
CA ALA A 18 2.35 12.64 -4.66
C ALA A 18 1.76 11.91 -3.43
N PRO A 19 0.88 10.91 -3.61
CA PRO A 19 0.39 10.13 -2.48
C PRO A 19 1.56 9.45 -1.80
N ALA A 20 1.57 9.44 -0.47
CA ALA A 20 2.51 8.65 0.29
C ALA A 20 2.36 7.18 -0.15
N GLN A 21 3.37 6.64 -0.82
CA GLN A 21 3.38 5.26 -1.26
C GLN A 21 3.39 4.38 0.00
N ALA A 22 2.30 3.66 0.24
CA ALA A 22 2.27 2.66 1.29
C ALA A 22 3.34 1.63 0.97
N ARG A 23 4.32 1.50 1.85
CA ARG A 23 5.40 0.52 1.66
C ARG A 23 4.79 -0.86 1.84
N ALA A 24 4.72 -1.63 0.75
CA ALA A 24 4.23 -3.00 0.80
C ALA A 24 5.07 -3.80 1.80
N VAL A 25 4.41 -4.36 2.81
CA VAL A 25 5.05 -5.27 3.74
C VAL A 25 4.93 -6.66 3.14
N GLU A 26 6.08 -7.26 2.86
CA GLU A 26 6.11 -8.64 2.37
C GLU A 26 5.76 -9.59 3.52
N VAL A 27 4.70 -10.38 3.34
CA VAL A 27 4.25 -11.37 4.31
C VAL A 27 5.03 -12.66 4.06
N VAL A 28 5.85 -13.06 5.04
CA VAL A 28 6.57 -14.33 4.98
C VAL A 28 5.57 -15.48 5.10
N LYS A 29 5.59 -16.39 4.12
CA LYS A 29 4.74 -17.58 4.08
C LYS A 29 5.54 -18.83 3.77
N SER A 30 4.94 -20.00 4.01
CA SER A 30 5.51 -21.26 3.57
C SER A 30 5.57 -21.32 2.04
N PRO A 31 6.61 -21.90 1.42
CA PRO A 31 6.68 -22.07 -0.03
C PRO A 31 5.50 -22.84 -0.63
N ASN A 32 4.89 -23.74 0.15
CA ASN A 32 3.74 -24.55 -0.28
C ASN A 32 2.39 -23.90 0.03
N ASP A 33 2.36 -22.65 0.52
CA ASP A 33 1.12 -21.94 0.80
C ASP A 33 0.65 -21.18 -0.44
N PRO A 34 -0.44 -21.61 -1.11
CA PRO A 34 -0.91 -21.01 -2.35
C PRO A 34 -1.61 -19.66 -2.13
N ARG A 35 -1.99 -19.34 -0.88
CA ARG A 35 -2.80 -18.15 -0.57
C ARG A 35 -2.01 -16.87 -0.81
N GLN A 36 -2.73 -15.80 -1.17
CA GLN A 36 -2.14 -14.47 -1.32
C GLN A 36 -2.38 -13.65 -0.06
N TYR A 37 -1.38 -12.87 0.34
CA TYR A 37 -1.41 -12.12 1.58
C TYR A 37 -1.09 -10.66 1.31
N GLU A 38 -1.82 -9.77 1.95
CA GLU A 38 -1.52 -8.34 1.95
C GLU A 38 -1.66 -7.80 3.37
N TYR A 39 -0.60 -7.14 3.84
CA TYR A 39 -0.62 -6.44 5.11
C TYR A 39 -0.77 -4.94 4.86
N LEU A 40 -1.72 -4.32 5.56
CA LEU A 40 -1.96 -2.88 5.45
C LEU A 40 -2.31 -2.27 6.81
N VAL A 41 -2.05 -0.97 6.93
CA VAL A 41 -2.44 -0.16 8.09
C VAL A 41 -3.47 0.86 7.62
N LEU A 42 -4.67 0.78 8.18
CA LEU A 42 -5.76 1.69 7.86
C LEU A 42 -5.50 3.09 8.45
N PRO A 43 -6.19 4.15 7.96
CA PRO A 43 -6.00 5.52 8.46
C PRO A 43 -6.26 5.67 9.97
N ASN A 44 -7.13 4.84 10.54
CA ASN A 44 -7.39 4.78 11.99
C ASN A 44 -6.32 4.01 12.78
N ARG A 45 -5.20 3.66 12.12
CA ARG A 45 -4.06 2.90 12.65
C ARG A 45 -4.34 1.42 12.93
N MET A 46 -5.48 0.89 12.49
CA MET A 46 -5.78 -0.53 12.60
C MET A 46 -4.89 -1.32 11.64
N ARG A 47 -4.28 -2.39 12.14
CA ARG A 47 -3.46 -3.31 11.35
C ARG A 47 -4.35 -4.43 10.82
N VAL A 48 -4.30 -4.68 9.53
CA VAL A 48 -5.14 -5.67 8.85
C VAL A 48 -4.24 -6.60 8.05
N LEU A 49 -4.55 -7.91 8.12
CA LEU A 49 -4.01 -8.92 7.23
C LEU A 49 -5.15 -9.41 6.33
N LEU A 50 -5.03 -9.16 5.04
CA LEU A 50 -5.90 -9.74 4.03
C LEU A 50 -5.33 -11.09 3.59
N VAL A 51 -6.20 -12.09 3.49
CA VAL A 51 -5.87 -13.42 2.97
C VAL A 51 -6.82 -13.72 1.82
N SER A 52 -6.28 -13.86 0.61
CA SER A 52 -7.04 -14.31 -0.56
C SER A 52 -6.81 -15.80 -0.76
N ASP A 53 -7.90 -16.55 -0.68
CA ASP A 53 -7.96 -17.99 -0.93
C ASP A 53 -9.14 -18.26 -1.88
N PRO A 54 -8.92 -18.30 -3.21
CA PRO A 54 -9.99 -18.47 -4.19
C PRO A 54 -10.68 -19.85 -4.13
N GLU A 55 -10.04 -20.84 -3.52
CA GLU A 55 -10.57 -22.21 -3.40
C GLU A 55 -11.35 -22.42 -2.09
N THR A 56 -11.46 -21.39 -1.25
CA THR A 56 -12.11 -21.54 0.06
C THR A 56 -13.63 -21.63 -0.05
N ASP A 57 -14.21 -22.63 0.61
CA ASP A 57 -15.67 -22.78 0.70
C ASP A 57 -16.31 -21.75 1.64
N LYS A 58 -15.53 -21.17 2.56
CA LYS A 58 -16.03 -20.30 3.63
C LYS A 58 -15.07 -19.16 3.91
N ALA A 59 -15.62 -17.96 4.03
CA ALA A 59 -14.89 -16.79 4.51
C ALA A 59 -14.85 -16.75 6.05
N ALA A 60 -13.83 -16.10 6.60
CA ALA A 60 -13.67 -15.85 8.03
C ALA A 60 -13.05 -14.48 8.31
N ALA A 61 -13.32 -13.93 9.49
CA ALA A 61 -12.71 -12.72 10.01
C ALA A 61 -12.54 -12.83 11.53
N ALA A 62 -11.53 -12.15 12.08
CA ALA A 62 -11.25 -12.08 13.52
C ALA A 62 -10.70 -10.67 13.86
N LEU A 63 -10.93 -10.22 15.10
CA LEU A 63 -10.50 -8.91 15.61
C LEU A 63 -9.91 -9.06 17.03
#